data_AF-A0A1G0N2Y7-F1
#
_entry.id   AF-A0A1G0N2Y7-F1
#
_cell.length_a   1.000
_cell.length_b   1.000
_cell.length_c   1.000
_cell.angle_alpha   90.00
_cell.angle_beta   90.00
_cell.angle_gamma   90.00
#
_symmetry.space_group_name_H-M   'P 1'
#
loop_
_entity.id
_entity.type
_entity.pdbx_description
1 polymer ?
#
loop_
_entity_poly.entity_id
_entity_poly.type
_entity_poly.pdbx_seq_one_letter_code
_entity_poly.pdbx_strand_id
1 'polypeptide(L)'
;MRDSLVRAALSEAVDSLRATQGEDWAQWRWGRINRGEFPHPLVSAYDLPAVERNGGAGTVAAVGATYRQITDFANLDGSAATNTPGQSGQPGSPFYDNLREAWANGEYFPLLYTRAAVEANAAHRLTLQPGGR
;
A
#
# COMPACT_ATOMS: atom_id res chain seq x y z
N MET A 1 5.82 37.36 -24.19
CA MET A 1 5.08 37.25 -22.90
C MET A 1 4.75 35.80 -22.53
N ARG A 2 4.19 34.98 -23.45
CA ARG A 2 3.93 33.54 -23.16
C ARG A 2 5.21 32.75 -22.90
N ASP A 3 6.23 32.91 -23.74
CA ASP A 3 7.48 32.16 -23.63
C ASP A 3 8.28 32.49 -22.35
N SER A 4 8.26 33.75 -21.92
CA SER A 4 8.92 34.18 -20.68
C SER A 4 8.23 33.59 -19.45
N LEU A 5 6.90 33.46 -19.47
CA LEU A 5 6.13 32.85 -18.39
C LEU A 5 6.42 31.34 -18.28
N VAL A 6 6.42 30.63 -19.42
CA VAL A 6 6.73 29.19 -19.44
C VAL A 6 8.14 28.90 -18.93
N ARG A 7 9.13 29.73 -19.30
CA ARG A 7 10.51 29.57 -18.81
C ARG A 7 10.63 29.83 -17.30
N ALA A 8 9.96 30.86 -16.79
CA ALA A 8 9.96 31.15 -15.36
C ALA A 8 9.33 29.98 -14.58
N ALA A 9 8.17 29.50 -15.01
CA ALA A 9 7.49 28.37 -14.38
C ALA A 9 8.32 27.07 -14.42
N LEU A 10 9.04 26.81 -15.53
CA LEU A 10 9.93 25.65 -15.61
C LEU A 10 11.12 25.77 -14.66
N SER A 11 11.72 26.96 -14.54
CA SER A 11 12.84 27.19 -13.61
C SER A 11 12.40 26.94 -12.17
N GLU A 12 11.25 27.51 -11.78
CA GLU A 12 10.67 27.32 -10.45
C GLU A 12 10.35 25.85 -10.17
N ALA A 13 9.79 25.13 -11.14
CA ALA A 13 9.51 23.69 -11.01
C ALA A 13 10.81 22.88 -10.80
N VAL A 14 11.88 23.18 -11.54
CA VAL A 14 13.18 22.50 -11.37
C VAL A 14 13.79 22.82 -10.00
N ASP A 15 13.74 24.07 -9.56
CA ASP A 15 14.26 24.47 -8.25
C ASP A 15 13.48 23.80 -7.10
N SER A 16 12.16 23.68 -7.24
CA SER A 16 11.31 22.92 -6.30
C SER A 16 11.67 21.43 -6.27
N LEU A 17 11.92 20.83 -7.43
CA LEU A 17 12.35 19.44 -7.51
C LEU A 17 13.74 19.23 -6.90
N ARG A 18 14.71 20.11 -7.14
CA ARG A 18 16.02 20.05 -6.47
C ARG A 18 15.90 20.12 -4.94
N ALA A 19 15.05 21.02 -4.43
CA ALA A 19 14.82 21.16 -3.00
C ALA A 19 14.19 19.92 -2.35
N THR A 20 13.32 19.21 -3.08
CA THR A 20 12.56 18.06 -2.54
C THR A 20 13.19 16.69 -2.87
N GLN A 21 13.99 16.60 -3.92
CA GLN A 21 14.55 15.35 -4.46
C GLN A 21 16.09 15.32 -4.45
N GLY A 22 16.75 16.46 -4.21
CA GLY A 22 18.20 16.62 -4.24
C GLY A 22 18.74 17.09 -5.59
N GLU A 23 20.03 17.44 -5.63
CA GLU A 23 20.69 17.98 -6.83
C GLU A 23 20.88 16.95 -7.96
N ASP A 24 21.06 15.67 -7.61
CA ASP A 24 21.21 14.60 -8.60
C ASP A 24 19.84 14.14 -9.14
N TRP A 25 19.48 14.69 -10.29
CA TRP A 25 18.29 14.31 -11.07
C TRP A 25 18.16 12.82 -11.40
N ALA A 26 19.26 12.05 -11.46
CA ALA A 26 19.19 10.61 -11.70
C ALA A 26 18.59 9.84 -10.51
N GLN A 27 18.55 10.46 -9.33
CA GLN A 27 17.95 9.90 -8.11
C GLN A 27 16.51 10.35 -7.89
N TRP A 28 15.96 11.20 -8.76
CA TRP A 28 14.61 11.72 -8.61
C TRP A 28 13.59 10.61 -8.81
N ARG A 29 12.65 10.50 -7.85
CA ARG A 29 11.62 9.46 -7.87
C ARG A 29 10.28 10.06 -7.51
N TRP A 30 9.26 9.77 -8.30
CA TRP A 30 7.88 10.20 -8.04
C TRP A 30 7.42 9.81 -6.62
N GLY A 31 7.75 8.59 -6.21
CA GLY A 31 7.38 8.02 -4.92
C GLY A 31 8.00 8.72 -3.71
N ARG A 32 9.09 9.49 -3.86
CA ARG A 32 9.67 10.25 -2.75
C ARG A 32 8.75 11.36 -2.26
N ILE A 33 8.01 11.99 -3.18
CA ILE A 33 7.03 13.05 -2.88
C ILE A 33 5.59 12.53 -2.84
N ASN A 34 5.33 11.34 -3.40
CA ASN A 34 4.04 10.66 -3.34
C ASN A 34 4.16 9.43 -2.46
N ARG A 35 3.80 9.57 -1.19
CA ARG A 35 3.92 8.51 -0.19
C ARG A 35 2.56 8.15 0.39
N GLY A 36 2.41 6.86 0.72
CA GLY A 36 1.33 6.36 1.56
C GLY A 36 1.76 6.48 3.01
N GLU A 37 1.18 7.44 3.72
CA GLU A 37 1.40 7.65 5.15
C GLU A 37 0.49 6.73 5.98
N PHE A 38 0.99 6.25 7.11
CA PHE A 38 0.28 5.33 8.00
C PHE A 38 0.33 5.79 9.46
N PRO A 39 -0.26 6.95 9.79
CA PRO A 39 -0.39 7.37 11.17
C PRO A 39 -1.39 6.46 11.90
N HIS A 40 -1.06 6.07 13.11
CA HIS A 40 -1.97 5.37 13.99
C HIS A 40 -3.03 6.35 14.52
N PRO A 41 -4.33 6.00 14.53
CA PRO A 41 -5.41 6.94 14.81
C PRO A 41 -5.41 7.53 16.23
N LEU A 42 -4.70 6.91 17.18
CA LEU A 42 -4.75 7.29 18.60
C LEU A 42 -3.37 7.55 19.24
N VAL A 43 -2.32 6.90 18.76
CA VAL A 43 -1.02 6.84 19.48
C VAL A 43 0.10 6.75 18.46
N SER A 44 0.89 7.81 18.30
CA SER A 44 1.95 7.90 17.30
C SER A 44 3.09 6.90 17.49
N ALA A 45 3.25 6.34 18.69
CA ALA A 45 4.21 5.26 18.95
C ALA A 45 3.93 3.99 18.12
N TYR A 46 2.74 3.88 17.52
CA TYR A 46 2.36 2.79 16.62
C TYR A 46 2.26 3.23 15.15
N ASP A 47 2.76 4.42 14.81
CA ASP A 47 2.87 4.85 13.41
C ASP A 47 3.75 3.88 12.62
N LEU A 48 3.41 3.68 11.36
CA LEU A 48 4.17 2.82 10.46
C LEU A 48 4.99 3.65 9.46
N PRO A 49 6.16 3.15 9.01
CA PRO A 49 6.95 3.84 7.99
C PRO A 49 6.15 4.03 6.70
N ALA A 50 6.15 5.25 6.18
CA ALA A 50 5.48 5.53 4.91
C ALA A 50 6.16 4.81 3.74
N VAL A 51 5.35 4.34 2.79
CA VAL A 51 5.83 3.74 1.54
C VAL A 51 5.75 4.69 0.37
N GLU A 52 6.70 4.58 -0.54
CA GLU A 52 6.64 5.27 -1.82
C GLU A 52 5.47 4.73 -2.66
N ARG A 53 4.79 5.61 -3.41
CA ARG A 53 3.67 5.24 -4.29
C ARG A 53 3.99 5.66 -5.73
N ASN A 54 3.68 4.77 -6.67
CA ASN A 54 3.87 5.01 -8.09
C ASN A 54 2.78 5.90 -8.73
N GLY A 55 1.76 6.30 -7.96
CA GLY A 55 0.64 7.12 -8.43
C GLY A 55 0.06 7.99 -7.31
N GLY A 56 -0.90 8.83 -7.68
CA GLY A 56 -1.56 9.85 -6.86
C GLY A 56 -2.98 10.12 -7.35
N ALA A 57 -3.71 11.01 -6.66
CA ALA A 57 -5.06 11.38 -7.05
C ALA A 57 -5.08 11.93 -8.48
N GLY A 58 -5.97 11.41 -9.34
CA GLY A 58 -6.08 11.84 -10.73
C GLY A 58 -5.00 11.32 -11.70
N THR A 59 -4.19 10.34 -11.28
CA THR A 59 -3.15 9.72 -12.11
C THR A 59 -3.38 8.22 -12.32
N VAL A 60 -2.62 7.60 -13.23
CA VAL A 60 -2.52 6.12 -13.29
C VAL A 60 -1.99 5.60 -11.96
N ALA A 61 -2.39 4.39 -11.54
CA ALA A 61 -2.14 3.87 -10.20
C ALA A 61 -2.73 4.77 -9.08
N ALA A 62 -3.94 5.30 -9.34
CA ALA A 62 -4.67 6.16 -8.43
C ALA A 62 -4.72 5.60 -6.99
N VAL A 63 -4.56 6.50 -6.03
CA VAL A 63 -4.63 6.18 -4.60
C VAL A 63 -6.08 6.08 -4.12
N GLY A 64 -6.30 5.38 -3.02
CA GLY A 64 -7.58 5.38 -2.28
C GLY A 64 -8.07 4.01 -1.85
N ALA A 65 -7.99 3.00 -2.72
CA ALA A 65 -8.37 1.64 -2.34
C ALA A 65 -7.23 0.96 -1.57
N THR A 66 -7.47 0.68 -0.28
CA THR A 66 -6.60 -0.17 0.54
C THR A 66 -6.77 -1.64 0.17
N TYR A 67 -8.02 -2.08 0.03
CA TYR A 67 -8.39 -3.42 -0.41
C TYR A 67 -8.72 -3.47 -1.91
N ARG A 68 -8.22 -4.48 -2.62
CA ARG A 68 -8.61 -4.81 -4.00
C ARG A 68 -8.65 -6.32 -4.14
N GLN A 69 -9.53 -6.83 -4.99
CA GLN A 69 -9.70 -8.25 -5.21
C GLN A 69 -9.94 -8.54 -6.70
N ILE A 70 -9.36 -9.65 -7.15
CA ILE A 70 -9.60 -10.27 -8.45
C ILE A 70 -10.19 -11.65 -8.15
N THR A 71 -11.40 -11.91 -8.64
CA THR A 71 -12.08 -13.20 -8.45
C THR A 71 -12.02 -13.99 -9.75
N ASP A 72 -11.42 -15.17 -9.71
CA ASP A 72 -11.44 -16.12 -10.81
C ASP A 72 -12.60 -17.11 -10.64
N PHE A 73 -13.65 -16.96 -11.45
CA PHE A 73 -14.83 -17.81 -11.40
C PHE A 73 -14.60 -19.22 -11.98
N ALA A 74 -13.55 -19.43 -12.76
CA ALA A 74 -13.19 -20.77 -13.26
C ALA A 74 -12.38 -21.55 -12.22
N ASN A 75 -11.62 -20.86 -11.37
CA ASN A 75 -10.87 -21.43 -10.26
C ASN A 75 -10.80 -20.45 -9.08
N LEU A 76 -11.66 -20.64 -8.08
CA LEU A 76 -11.73 -19.71 -6.95
C LEU A 76 -10.43 -19.63 -6.14
N ASP A 77 -9.64 -20.71 -6.06
CA ASP A 77 -8.32 -20.70 -5.41
C ASP A 77 -7.26 -19.90 -6.21
N GLY A 78 -7.55 -19.61 -7.49
CA GLY A 78 -6.76 -18.70 -8.33
C GLY A 78 -7.08 -17.22 -8.12
N SER A 79 -8.03 -16.89 -7.24
CA SER A 79 -8.36 -15.51 -6.88
C SER A 79 -7.22 -14.85 -6.12
N ALA A 80 -7.13 -13.53 -6.21
CA ALA A 80 -6.07 -12.76 -5.56
C ALA A 80 -6.62 -11.50 -4.91
N ALA A 81 -5.99 -11.05 -3.84
CA ALA A 81 -6.35 -9.81 -3.15
C ALA A 81 -5.11 -9.04 -2.68
N THR A 82 -5.29 -7.77 -2.37
CA THR A 82 -4.31 -6.94 -1.67
C THR A 82 -5.05 -6.18 -0.58
N ASN A 83 -4.35 -5.91 0.52
CA ASN A 83 -4.81 -5.04 1.60
C ASN A 83 -3.61 -4.26 2.16
N THR A 84 -3.83 -3.23 2.98
CA THR A 84 -2.77 -2.46 3.65
C THR A 84 -3.28 -1.90 4.99
N PRO A 85 -2.41 -1.67 5.98
CA PRO A 85 -0.99 -2.06 6.06
C PRO A 85 -0.79 -3.56 6.34
N GLY A 86 -1.79 -4.21 6.94
CA GLY A 86 -1.79 -5.64 7.26
C GLY A 86 -3.22 -6.10 7.56
N GLN A 87 -3.38 -7.37 7.93
CA GLN A 87 -4.70 -7.91 8.32
C GLN A 87 -5.04 -7.67 9.79
N SER A 88 -4.04 -7.36 10.64
CA SER A 88 -4.24 -7.14 12.06
C SER A 88 -4.12 -5.67 12.41
N GLY A 89 -5.03 -5.17 13.27
CA GLY A 89 -4.92 -3.85 13.88
C GLY A 89 -4.18 -3.84 15.22
N GLN A 90 -3.65 -4.97 15.67
CA GLN A 90 -2.98 -5.09 16.97
C GLN A 90 -1.48 -4.76 16.85
N PRO A 91 -0.96 -3.73 17.54
CA PRO A 91 0.47 -3.46 17.57
C PRO A 91 1.27 -4.67 18.09
N GLY A 92 2.38 -4.97 17.42
CA GLY A 92 3.23 -6.14 17.72
C GLY A 92 2.80 -7.44 17.06
N SER A 93 1.64 -7.48 16.38
CA SER A 93 1.27 -8.61 15.53
C SER A 93 2.20 -8.72 14.32
N PRO A 94 2.61 -9.93 13.89
CA PRO A 94 3.34 -10.11 12.64
C PRO A 94 2.50 -9.75 11.40
N PHE A 95 1.19 -9.57 11.56
CA PHE A 95 0.26 -9.16 10.50
C PHE A 95 -0.18 -7.69 10.60
N TYR A 96 0.53 -6.88 11.37
CA TYR A 96 0.20 -5.47 11.59
C TYR A 96 0.47 -4.60 10.35
N ASP A 97 1.63 -4.82 9.71
CA ASP A 97 2.07 -4.03 8.54
C ASP A 97 2.69 -4.86 7.41
N ASN A 98 2.55 -6.18 7.47
CA ASN A 98 3.24 -7.12 6.58
C ASN A 98 2.83 -7.04 5.10
N LEU A 99 1.77 -6.29 4.77
CA LEU A 99 1.29 -6.11 3.39
C LEU A 99 1.61 -4.70 2.84
N ARG A 100 2.17 -3.82 3.65
CA ARG A 100 2.38 -2.40 3.34
C ARG A 100 3.20 -2.17 2.07
N GLU A 101 4.35 -2.83 1.96
CA GLU A 101 5.23 -2.73 0.78
C GLU A 101 4.63 -3.43 -0.45
N ALA A 102 4.06 -4.62 -0.28
CA ALA A 102 3.41 -5.36 -1.37
C ALA A 102 2.26 -4.53 -1.99
N TRP A 103 1.43 -3.92 -1.16
CA TRP A 103 0.38 -3.01 -1.61
C TRP A 103 0.92 -1.76 -2.33
N ALA A 104 2.05 -1.23 -1.87
CA ALA A 104 2.77 -0.11 -2.50
C ALA A 104 3.16 -0.44 -3.95
N ASN A 105 3.68 -1.65 -4.14
CA ASN A 105 4.16 -2.18 -5.41
C ASN A 105 3.05 -2.76 -6.31
N GLY A 106 1.81 -2.84 -5.82
CA GLY A 106 0.70 -3.42 -6.58
C GLY A 106 0.75 -4.95 -6.65
N GLU A 107 1.41 -5.58 -5.68
CA GLU A 107 1.48 -7.02 -5.52
C GLU A 107 0.22 -7.54 -4.80
N TYR A 108 -0.16 -8.78 -5.12
CA TYR A 108 -1.37 -9.42 -4.59
C TYR A 108 -0.99 -10.73 -3.91
N PHE A 109 -1.68 -11.07 -2.82
CA PHE A 109 -1.62 -12.37 -2.17
C PHE A 109 -2.77 -13.28 -2.64
N PRO A 110 -2.62 -14.61 -2.56
CA PRO A 110 -3.69 -15.55 -2.91
C PRO A 110 -4.91 -15.40 -2.00
N LEU A 111 -6.11 -15.29 -2.58
CA LEU A 111 -7.37 -15.33 -1.86
C LEU A 111 -7.94 -16.75 -1.94
N LEU A 112 -7.45 -17.62 -1.06
CA LEU A 112 -7.79 -19.05 -1.04
C LEU A 112 -9.25 -19.26 -0.65
N TYR A 113 -9.92 -20.22 -1.31
CA TYR A 113 -11.34 -20.47 -1.15
C TYR A 113 -11.62 -21.89 -0.64
N THR A 114 -11.02 -22.92 -1.26
CA THR A 114 -11.30 -24.29 -0.88
C THR A 114 -10.78 -24.57 0.52
N ARG A 115 -11.50 -25.41 1.25
CA ARG A 115 -11.10 -25.79 2.61
C ARG A 115 -9.67 -26.34 2.63
N ALA A 116 -9.33 -27.23 1.70
CA ALA A 116 -7.99 -27.81 1.64
C ALA A 116 -6.91 -26.73 1.46
N ALA A 117 -7.10 -25.77 0.55
CA ALA A 117 -6.15 -24.68 0.34
C ALA A 117 -6.01 -23.78 1.57
N VAL A 118 -7.13 -23.38 2.17
CA VAL A 118 -7.14 -22.56 3.39
C VAL A 118 -6.44 -23.27 4.54
N GLU A 119 -6.76 -24.55 4.78
CA GLU A 119 -6.18 -25.31 5.89
C GLU A 119 -4.67 -25.55 5.72
N ALA A 120 -4.19 -25.72 4.49
CA ALA A 120 -2.77 -25.88 4.20
C ALA A 120 -1.95 -24.59 4.38
N ASN A 121 -2.59 -23.41 4.31
CA ASN A 121 -1.93 -22.11 4.37
C ASN A 121 -2.32 -21.28 5.61
N ALA A 122 -3.08 -21.85 6.54
CA ALA A 122 -3.52 -21.17 7.73
C ALA A 122 -2.34 -20.91 8.69
N ALA A 123 -2.09 -19.64 9.02
CA ALA A 123 -1.10 -19.28 10.05
C ALA A 123 -1.54 -19.71 11.46
N HIS A 124 -2.84 -19.63 11.76
CA HIS A 124 -3.42 -19.95 13.07
C HIS A 124 -4.79 -20.62 12.92
N ARG A 125 -5.17 -21.43 13.91
CA ARG A 125 -6.50 -22.03 14.03
C ARG A 125 -7.01 -21.90 15.47
N LEU A 126 -8.23 -21.40 15.61
CA LEU A 126 -8.94 -21.30 16.89
C LEU A 126 -10.24 -22.09 16.80
N THR A 127 -10.47 -22.99 17.75
CA THR A 127 -11.76 -23.71 17.89
C THR A 127 -12.48 -23.14 19.10
N LEU A 128 -13.66 -22.57 18.88
CA LEU A 128 -14.52 -22.06 19.94
C LEU A 128 -15.64 -23.07 20.21
N GLN A 129 -15.77 -23.48 21.47
CA GLN A 129 -16.86 -24.33 21.93
C GLN A 129 -17.78 -23.48 22.82
N PRO A 130 -19.09 -23.38 22.51
CA PRO A 130 -20.03 -22.74 23.41
C PRO A 130 -20.01 -23.44 24.77
N GLY A 131 -20.08 -22.66 25.86
CA GLY A 131 -20.31 -23.23 27.19
C GLY A 131 -21.68 -23.92 27.20
N GLY A 132 -21.73 -25.18 27.67
CA GLY A 132 -22.99 -25.84 27.98
C GLY A 132 -23.80 -24.99 28.97
N ARG A 133 -25.13 -25.05 28.86
CA ARG A 133 -26.04 -24.37 29.79
C ARG A 133 -25.87 -24.87 31.21
#